data_AF-A0AAV9JHW1-F1
#
_entry.id   AF-A0AAV9JHW1-F1
#
_cell.length_a   1.000
_cell.length_b   1.000
_cell.length_c   1.000
_cell.angle_alpha   90.00
_cell.angle_beta   90.00
_cell.angle_gamma   90.00
#
_symmetry.space_group_name_H-M   'P 1'
#
loop_
_entity.id
_entity.type
_entity.pdbx_description
1 polymer ?
#
loop_
_entity_poly.entity_id
_entity_poly.type
_entity_poly.pdbx_seq_one_letter_code
_entity_poly.pdbx_strand_id
1 'polypeptide(L)'
;MSNTQKQWTVAGKTGFDDLKLNDSAPIPELGDKDVLVKFHGASLNYRDLIIVKGQYPFAQRDGVVPASDGAGTVEAVGKHVHRFKKGDKVVTLFNQGHLAGSLDGYSATTGVGGTVDGSLQQYGAYDEQGLVHMPSNLNFLEGATLTCAGLTAWNGLYGLESRKLMPGDWVLTQGTGGVSIFAVQFAKAAGAKVIATTSSKDKAEKLKSFGADHVINYKEDTNWGETAKKLTGGRGVQHVLEVGGPSTMTQSLKAISIDGVISIIGFLGGAKGEQQPSFLDALMNICTVRGVLVGSRLQFEEMNRAIEANNIKPVVDEKVFKLEEAREAYQVSDTKSMKKSMKSTR
;
A
#
# COMPACT_ATOMS: atom_id res chain seq x y z
N MET A 1 18.06 28.81 -11.62
CA MET A 1 17.71 27.37 -11.66
C MET A 1 16.69 27.20 -12.77
N SER A 2 16.60 26.04 -13.41
CA SER A 2 15.50 25.79 -14.36
C SER A 2 14.17 25.98 -13.64
N ASN A 3 13.25 26.78 -14.20
CA ASN A 3 11.88 26.93 -13.66
C ASN A 3 10.96 25.78 -14.12
N THR A 4 11.51 24.81 -14.83
CA THR A 4 10.79 23.66 -15.37
C THR A 4 11.33 22.33 -14.87
N GLN A 5 10.50 21.31 -15.00
CA GLN A 5 10.73 19.93 -14.60
C GLN A 5 10.08 18.93 -15.57
N LYS A 6 10.51 17.69 -15.44
CA LYS A 6 9.84 16.53 -16.02
C LYS A 6 8.71 16.06 -15.11
N GLN A 7 7.54 15.80 -15.68
CA GLN A 7 6.42 15.19 -14.98
C GLN A 7 5.57 14.34 -15.91
N TRP A 8 4.91 13.34 -15.35
CA TRP A 8 3.84 12.61 -16.02
C TRP A 8 2.48 13.15 -15.62
N THR A 9 1.52 13.09 -16.54
CA THR A 9 0.11 13.37 -16.24
C THR A 9 -0.78 12.28 -16.84
N VAL A 10 -1.92 12.04 -16.20
CA VAL A 10 -2.98 11.18 -16.73
C VAL A 10 -3.94 12.04 -17.56
N ALA A 11 -3.79 11.99 -18.89
CA ALA A 11 -4.55 12.80 -19.84
C ALA A 11 -5.92 12.19 -20.22
N GLY A 12 -6.18 10.95 -19.80
CA GLY A 12 -7.35 10.16 -20.16
C GLY A 12 -7.44 8.87 -19.34
N LYS A 13 -8.45 8.04 -19.63
CA LYS A 13 -8.80 6.83 -18.85
C LYS A 13 -8.98 5.58 -19.72
N THR A 14 -8.38 5.58 -20.91
CA THR A 14 -8.53 4.50 -21.91
C THR A 14 -7.43 3.43 -21.81
N GLY A 15 -6.31 3.74 -21.16
CA GLY A 15 -5.17 2.84 -21.03
C GLY A 15 -3.85 3.59 -20.91
N PHE A 16 -2.73 2.86 -20.82
CA PHE A 16 -1.42 3.45 -20.49
C PHE A 16 -0.87 4.46 -21.51
N ASP A 17 -1.46 4.55 -22.70
CA ASP A 17 -1.13 5.60 -23.67
C ASP A 17 -1.59 7.00 -23.22
N ASP A 18 -2.53 7.07 -22.27
CA ASP A 18 -2.98 8.31 -21.64
C ASP A 18 -2.00 8.85 -20.59
N LEU A 19 -0.94 8.10 -20.27
CA LEU A 19 0.22 8.65 -19.57
C LEU A 19 1.03 9.49 -20.54
N LYS A 20 1.12 10.80 -20.26
CA LYS A 20 1.90 11.76 -21.05
C LYS A 20 3.04 12.34 -20.24
N LEU A 21 4.26 12.21 -20.75
CA LEU A 21 5.44 12.87 -20.21
C LEU A 21 5.47 14.31 -20.75
N ASN A 22 5.66 15.27 -19.85
CA ASN A 22 5.99 16.65 -20.19
C ASN A 22 7.40 16.93 -19.67
N ASP A 23 8.35 17.22 -20.56
CA ASP A 23 9.74 17.47 -20.21
C ASP A 23 10.03 18.91 -19.76
N SER A 24 9.03 19.80 -19.77
CA SER A 24 9.19 21.22 -19.46
C SER A 24 7.98 21.79 -18.73
N ALA A 25 7.35 20.99 -17.86
CA ALA A 25 6.30 21.48 -16.98
C ALA A 25 6.86 22.49 -15.98
N PRO A 26 6.11 23.53 -15.57
CA PRO A 26 6.58 24.44 -14.52
C PRO A 26 6.74 23.69 -13.19
N ILE A 27 7.74 24.10 -12.40
CA ILE A 27 7.81 23.68 -10.99
C ILE A 27 6.60 24.28 -10.26
N PRO A 28 5.89 23.53 -9.39
CA PRO A 28 4.72 24.04 -8.68
C PRO A 28 5.06 25.27 -7.83
N GLU A 29 4.14 26.22 -7.78
CA GLU A 29 4.25 27.35 -6.86
C GLU A 29 4.14 26.86 -5.42
N LEU A 30 4.92 27.48 -4.53
CA LEU A 30 4.99 27.11 -3.13
C LEU A 30 4.05 28.00 -2.31
N GLY A 31 2.93 27.43 -1.82
CA GLY A 31 2.04 28.11 -0.90
C GLY A 31 2.65 28.31 0.49
N ASP A 32 1.99 29.13 1.31
CA ASP A 32 2.49 29.51 2.65
C ASP A 32 2.67 28.32 3.61
N LYS A 33 1.89 27.25 3.44
CA LYS A 33 1.93 26.02 4.26
C LYS A 33 2.52 24.83 3.52
N ASP A 34 2.98 25.05 2.30
CA ASP A 34 3.43 23.99 1.43
C ASP A 34 4.92 23.72 1.61
N VAL A 35 5.30 22.49 1.31
CA VAL A 35 6.67 22.00 1.29
C VAL A 35 6.97 21.56 -0.13
N LEU A 36 8.01 22.15 -0.72
CA LEU A 36 8.51 21.72 -2.03
C LEU A 36 9.42 20.52 -1.83
N VAL A 37 9.03 19.38 -2.37
CA VAL A 37 9.77 18.12 -2.28
C VAL A 37 10.41 17.82 -3.62
N LYS A 38 11.73 17.60 -3.63
CA LYS A 38 12.44 17.00 -4.76
C LYS A 38 12.42 15.49 -4.62
N PHE A 39 11.72 14.80 -5.51
CA PHE A 39 11.57 13.35 -5.46
C PHE A 39 12.82 12.61 -5.94
N HIS A 40 13.16 11.54 -5.21
CA HIS A 40 14.28 10.62 -5.53
C HIS A 40 13.79 9.18 -5.74
N GLY A 41 12.55 8.87 -5.36
CA GLY A 41 11.92 7.58 -5.58
C GLY A 41 10.40 7.69 -5.56
N ALA A 42 9.75 6.82 -6.34
CA ALA A 42 8.31 6.62 -6.36
C ALA A 42 8.02 5.12 -6.52
N SER A 43 6.92 4.63 -5.95
CA SER A 43 6.48 3.24 -6.13
C SER A 43 5.10 3.17 -6.76
N LEU A 44 4.85 2.11 -7.54
CA LEU A 44 3.58 1.92 -8.23
C LEU A 44 2.69 0.94 -7.46
N ASN A 45 1.45 1.36 -7.24
CA ASN A 45 0.41 0.56 -6.63
C ASN A 45 -0.59 0.07 -7.69
N TYR A 46 -1.38 -0.96 -7.35
CA TYR A 46 -2.41 -1.46 -8.27
C TYR A 46 -3.43 -0.38 -8.66
N ARG A 47 -3.74 0.54 -7.72
CA ARG A 47 -4.62 1.69 -7.98
C ARG A 47 -4.15 2.53 -9.17
N ASP A 48 -2.84 2.70 -9.34
CA ASP A 48 -2.29 3.56 -10.40
C ASP A 48 -2.60 2.97 -11.78
N LEU A 49 -2.58 1.64 -11.88
CA LEU A 49 -2.94 0.93 -13.10
C LEU A 49 -4.42 1.08 -13.44
N ILE A 50 -5.30 1.01 -12.43
CA ILE A 50 -6.75 1.04 -12.63
C ILE A 50 -7.29 2.47 -12.76
N ILE A 51 -6.59 3.50 -12.26
CA ILE A 51 -6.90 4.91 -12.52
C ILE A 51 -6.82 5.21 -14.01
N VAL A 52 -5.70 4.84 -14.63
CA VAL A 52 -5.47 5.09 -16.06
C VAL A 52 -6.39 4.25 -16.96
N LYS A 53 -7.03 3.21 -16.41
CA LYS A 53 -8.04 2.38 -17.08
C LYS A 53 -9.49 2.78 -16.76
N GLY A 54 -9.71 3.85 -15.98
CA GLY A 54 -11.06 4.30 -15.60
C GLY A 54 -11.81 3.35 -14.66
N GLN A 55 -11.10 2.48 -13.95
CA GLN A 55 -11.65 1.43 -13.09
C GLN A 55 -11.52 1.72 -11.59
N TYR A 56 -10.88 2.84 -11.22
CA TYR A 56 -10.71 3.21 -9.82
C TYR A 56 -12.02 3.80 -9.25
N PRO A 57 -12.54 3.28 -8.12
CA PRO A 57 -13.87 3.62 -7.62
C PRO A 57 -13.93 4.90 -6.77
N PHE A 58 -12.78 5.50 -6.46
CA PHE A 58 -12.70 6.70 -5.62
C PHE A 58 -12.45 7.97 -6.46
N ALA A 59 -12.57 9.12 -5.78
CA ALA A 59 -12.45 10.44 -6.39
C ALA A 59 -11.14 10.63 -7.16
N GLN A 60 -11.23 11.27 -8.32
CA GLN A 60 -10.14 11.54 -9.24
C GLN A 60 -10.36 12.90 -9.92
N ARG A 61 -9.28 13.57 -10.29
CA ARG A 61 -9.25 14.76 -11.14
C ARG A 61 -8.54 14.43 -12.46
N ASP A 62 -9.00 15.03 -13.55
CA ASP A 62 -8.35 14.86 -14.85
C ASP A 62 -7.04 15.65 -14.92
N GLY A 63 -6.05 15.13 -15.66
CA GLY A 63 -4.73 15.77 -15.80
C GLY A 63 -3.82 15.67 -14.57
N VAL A 64 -4.18 14.86 -13.58
CA VAL A 64 -3.39 14.68 -12.34
C VAL A 64 -2.03 14.04 -12.64
N VAL A 65 -0.99 14.46 -11.91
CA VAL A 65 0.27 13.71 -11.83
C VAL A 65 0.00 12.39 -11.11
N PRO A 66 0.32 11.21 -11.68
CA PRO A 66 -0.03 9.94 -11.06
C PRO A 66 0.97 9.48 -9.97
N ALA A 67 0.64 8.33 -9.35
CA ALA A 67 1.29 7.67 -8.22
C ALA A 67 1.18 8.43 -6.89
N SER A 68 0.69 7.74 -5.85
CA SER A 68 0.55 8.32 -4.51
C SER A 68 1.87 8.37 -3.74
N ASP A 69 2.78 7.45 -4.06
CA ASP A 69 3.89 7.05 -3.22
C ASP A 69 5.17 7.72 -3.69
N GLY A 70 5.75 8.58 -2.87
CA GLY A 70 6.97 9.32 -3.22
C GLY A 70 7.85 9.56 -2.01
N ALA A 71 9.16 9.43 -2.22
CA ALA A 71 10.19 9.77 -1.23
C ALA A 71 11.17 10.78 -1.81
N GLY A 72 11.50 11.79 -1.01
CA GLY A 72 12.24 12.95 -1.50
C GLY A 72 12.96 13.73 -0.41
N THR A 73 13.63 14.79 -0.83
CA THR A 73 14.22 15.79 0.06
C THR A 73 13.45 17.10 -0.04
N VAL A 74 13.26 17.76 1.09
CA VAL A 74 12.68 19.10 1.12
C VAL A 74 13.64 20.10 0.48
N GLU A 75 13.21 20.73 -0.61
CA GLU A 75 13.96 21.73 -1.36
C GLU A 75 13.72 23.15 -0.82
N ALA A 76 12.47 23.44 -0.45
CA ALA A 76 12.01 24.71 0.11
C ALA A 76 10.73 24.52 0.95
N VAL A 77 10.42 25.48 1.82
CA VAL A 77 9.22 25.48 2.67
C VAL A 77 8.54 26.84 2.63
N GLY A 78 7.22 26.86 2.70
CA GLY A 78 6.41 28.06 2.87
C GLY A 78 6.63 28.72 4.24
N LYS A 79 6.24 30.00 4.35
CA LYS A 79 6.51 30.83 5.55
C LYS A 79 5.79 30.37 6.83
N HIS A 80 4.76 29.54 6.72
CA HIS A 80 3.98 29.00 7.83
C HIS A 80 4.19 27.48 8.00
N VAL A 81 5.23 26.91 7.39
CA VAL A 81 5.64 25.53 7.66
C VAL A 81 6.46 25.49 8.95
N HIS A 82 6.12 24.53 9.82
CA HIS A 82 6.78 24.35 11.10
C HIS A 82 7.33 22.93 11.30
N ARG A 83 6.86 21.97 10.51
CA ARG A 83 7.21 20.55 10.66
C ARG A 83 8.48 20.12 9.95
N PHE A 84 8.90 20.89 8.95
CA PHE A 84 10.00 20.54 8.05
C PHE A 84 10.90 21.73 7.77
N LYS A 85 12.13 21.43 7.39
CA LYS A 85 13.11 22.38 6.87
C LYS A 85 13.81 21.82 5.65
N LYS A 86 14.47 22.70 4.88
CA LYS A 86 15.29 22.30 3.72
C LYS A 86 16.28 21.20 4.13
N GLY A 87 16.36 20.15 3.31
CA GLY A 87 17.23 19.00 3.50
C GLY A 87 16.61 17.83 4.27
N ASP A 88 15.46 18.02 4.92
CA ASP A 88 14.74 16.90 5.54
C ASP A 88 14.33 15.86 4.49
N LYS A 89 14.34 14.58 4.87
CA LYS A 89 13.88 13.49 4.01
C LYS A 89 12.44 13.15 4.36
N VAL A 90 11.57 13.13 3.36
CA VAL A 90 10.13 12.99 3.56
C VAL A 90 9.53 11.95 2.63
N VAL A 91 8.38 11.43 3.03
CA VAL A 91 7.51 10.59 2.20
C VAL A 91 6.10 11.18 2.16
N THR A 92 5.41 10.99 1.04
CA THR A 92 4.03 11.48 0.85
C THR A 92 3.05 10.75 1.76
N LEU A 93 2.05 11.45 2.28
CA LEU A 93 0.88 10.85 2.92
C LEU A 93 -0.20 10.59 1.86
N PHE A 94 -0.81 9.41 1.88
CA PHE A 94 -1.76 9.01 0.84
C PHE A 94 -2.99 9.94 0.75
N ASN A 95 -3.70 10.14 1.86
CA ASN A 95 -4.81 11.08 1.97
C ASN A 95 -4.35 12.23 2.88
N GLN A 96 -4.04 13.39 2.31
CA GLN A 96 -3.42 14.50 3.07
C GLN A 96 -4.28 15.02 4.22
N GLY A 97 -5.61 14.89 4.13
CA GLY A 97 -6.53 15.27 5.20
C GLY A 97 -6.63 14.24 6.34
N HIS A 98 -6.20 12.99 6.13
CA HIS A 98 -6.38 11.92 7.13
C HIS A 98 -5.29 11.96 8.20
N LEU A 99 -5.40 12.88 9.16
CA LEU A 99 -4.35 13.11 10.15
C LEU A 99 -4.34 12.07 11.27
N ALA A 100 -5.52 11.66 11.75
CA ALA A 100 -5.69 10.68 12.82
C ALA A 100 -7.11 10.11 12.81
N GLY A 101 -7.36 9.07 13.60
CA GLY A 101 -8.69 8.51 13.81
C GLY A 101 -9.31 7.89 12.56
N SER A 102 -10.65 7.84 12.52
CA SER A 102 -11.40 7.32 11.39
C SER A 102 -11.28 8.23 10.17
N LEU A 103 -11.24 7.62 8.98
CA LEU A 103 -11.30 8.36 7.73
C LEU A 103 -12.68 9.01 7.59
N ASP A 104 -12.71 10.33 7.42
CA ASP A 104 -13.92 11.09 7.13
C ASP A 104 -14.10 11.33 5.61
N GLY A 105 -15.29 11.84 5.23
CA GLY A 105 -15.64 12.06 3.83
C GLY A 105 -14.79 13.12 3.12
N TYR A 106 -14.31 14.14 3.83
CA TYR A 106 -13.40 15.14 3.25
C TYR A 106 -12.01 14.52 3.03
N SER A 107 -11.46 13.87 4.05
CA SER A 107 -10.15 13.22 4.01
C SER A 107 -10.07 12.21 2.86
N ALA A 108 -11.14 11.46 2.60
CA ALA A 108 -11.22 10.52 1.48
C ALA A 108 -11.10 11.17 0.07
N THR A 109 -11.27 12.49 -0.03
CA THR A 109 -11.12 13.24 -1.29
C THR A 109 -9.74 13.87 -1.48
N THR A 110 -8.79 13.63 -0.57
CA THR A 110 -7.44 14.23 -0.58
C THR A 110 -6.35 13.27 -1.05
N GLY A 111 -6.73 12.26 -1.83
CA GLY A 111 -5.83 11.21 -2.32
C GLY A 111 -4.78 11.71 -3.31
N VAL A 112 -3.51 11.55 -2.96
CA VAL A 112 -2.34 11.82 -3.81
C VAL A 112 -2.30 10.87 -5.01
N GLY A 113 -1.92 11.39 -6.18
CA GLY A 113 -2.00 10.64 -7.44
C GLY A 113 -3.43 10.27 -7.83
N GLY A 114 -4.40 11.12 -7.46
CA GLY A 114 -5.83 10.93 -7.69
C GLY A 114 -6.56 12.26 -7.83
N THR A 115 -6.80 12.94 -6.71
CA THR A 115 -7.34 14.31 -6.68
C THR A 115 -6.23 15.35 -6.50
N VAL A 116 -5.18 14.99 -5.75
CA VAL A 116 -3.96 15.77 -5.57
C VAL A 116 -2.84 15.18 -6.44
N ASP A 117 -1.95 16.04 -6.92
CA ASP A 117 -0.84 15.64 -7.79
C ASP A 117 0.16 14.71 -7.09
N GLY A 118 0.51 13.64 -7.79
CA GLY A 118 1.31 12.52 -7.32
C GLY A 118 2.82 12.68 -7.45
N SER A 119 3.53 11.57 -7.33
CA SER A 119 5.00 11.53 -7.21
C SER A 119 5.74 11.26 -8.52
N LEU A 120 5.05 11.02 -9.65
CA LEU A 120 5.70 10.88 -10.97
C LEU A 120 6.07 12.24 -11.58
N GLN A 121 6.83 13.03 -10.83
CA GLN A 121 7.40 14.33 -11.18
C GLN A 121 8.71 14.55 -10.43
N GLN A 122 9.52 15.53 -10.83
CA GLN A 122 10.79 15.81 -10.15
C GLN A 122 10.61 16.62 -8.86
N TYR A 123 9.62 17.52 -8.83
CA TYR A 123 9.28 18.41 -7.73
C TYR A 123 7.78 18.44 -7.53
N GLY A 124 7.31 18.20 -6.31
CA GLY A 124 5.90 18.37 -5.93
C GLY A 124 5.77 19.30 -4.72
N ALA A 125 4.69 20.08 -4.67
CA ALA A 125 4.34 20.92 -3.53
C ALA A 125 3.16 20.28 -2.78
N TYR A 126 3.31 20.13 -1.46
CA TYR A 126 2.33 19.47 -0.59
C TYR A 126 2.15 20.27 0.69
N ASP A 127 0.95 20.32 1.25
CA ASP A 127 0.74 20.87 2.60
C ASP A 127 1.66 20.12 3.59
N GLU A 128 2.20 20.80 4.61
CA GLU A 128 3.07 20.16 5.59
C GLU A 128 2.41 19.00 6.35
N GLN A 129 1.08 18.90 6.35
CA GLN A 129 0.35 17.75 6.89
C GLN A 129 0.26 16.58 5.91
N GLY A 130 0.50 16.81 4.63
CA GLY A 130 0.55 15.81 3.56
C GLY A 130 1.86 15.04 3.45
N LEU A 131 2.77 15.21 4.42
CA LEU A 131 4.10 14.59 4.45
C LEU A 131 4.40 14.03 5.84
N VAL A 132 5.25 13.00 5.89
CA VAL A 132 5.90 12.53 7.13
C VAL A 132 7.40 12.39 6.92
N HIS A 133 8.16 12.45 8.02
CA HIS A 133 9.59 12.19 8.00
C HIS A 133 9.86 10.74 7.55
N MET A 134 10.77 10.58 6.60
CA MET A 134 11.20 9.27 6.13
C MET A 134 12.06 8.60 7.21
N PRO A 135 11.89 7.29 7.49
CA PRO A 135 12.76 6.55 8.40
C PRO A 135 14.24 6.74 8.06
N SER A 136 15.07 7.07 9.04
CA SER A 136 16.47 7.42 8.82
C SER A 136 17.31 6.23 8.33
N ASN A 137 16.86 5.02 8.64
CA ASN A 137 17.51 3.78 8.24
C ASN A 137 17.18 3.36 6.80
N LEU A 138 16.35 4.09 6.04
CA LEU A 138 15.96 3.71 4.68
C LEU A 138 16.62 4.57 3.59
N ASN A 139 16.81 3.96 2.42
CA ASN A 139 17.08 4.70 1.19
C ASN A 139 15.77 5.21 0.54
N PHE A 140 15.85 6.07 -0.48
CA PHE A 140 14.65 6.67 -1.08
C PHE A 140 13.77 5.66 -1.84
N LEU A 141 14.33 4.59 -2.41
CA LEU A 141 13.53 3.56 -3.07
C LEU A 141 12.74 2.75 -2.03
N GLU A 142 13.39 2.39 -0.92
CA GLU A 142 12.72 1.75 0.23
C GLU A 142 11.64 2.67 0.82
N GLY A 143 11.97 3.93 1.08
CA GLY A 143 11.06 4.92 1.65
C GLY A 143 9.84 5.19 0.78
N ALA A 144 9.99 5.16 -0.55
CA ALA A 144 8.86 5.39 -1.46
C ALA A 144 7.76 4.35 -1.28
N THR A 145 8.08 3.10 -0.91
CA THR A 145 7.10 2.01 -0.76
C THR A 145 6.16 2.11 0.44
N LEU A 146 6.38 3.09 1.32
CA LEU A 146 5.70 3.16 2.62
C LEU A 146 4.28 3.74 2.53
N THR A 147 4.07 4.72 1.65
CA THR A 147 2.86 5.56 1.63
C THR A 147 1.57 4.78 1.47
N CYS A 148 1.51 3.87 0.50
CA CYS A 148 0.32 3.05 0.27
C CYS A 148 0.49 1.66 0.88
N ALA A 149 1.46 0.88 0.40
CA ALA A 149 1.58 -0.53 0.76
C ALA A 149 1.90 -0.75 2.25
N GLY A 150 2.95 -0.06 2.75
CA GLY A 150 3.35 -0.13 4.15
C GLY A 150 2.23 0.32 5.08
N LEU A 151 1.71 1.54 4.87
CA LEU A 151 0.70 2.12 5.73
C LEU A 151 -0.62 1.33 5.74
N THR A 152 -1.01 0.74 4.61
CA THR A 152 -2.17 -0.16 4.53
C THR A 152 -1.97 -1.41 5.38
N ALA A 153 -0.79 -2.04 5.31
CA ALA A 153 -0.48 -3.21 6.12
C ALA A 153 -0.47 -2.86 7.61
N TRP A 154 0.10 -1.71 7.98
CA TRP A 154 0.08 -1.21 9.36
C TRP A 154 -1.35 -0.98 9.87
N ASN A 155 -2.20 -0.29 9.10
CA ASN A 155 -3.60 -0.08 9.48
C ASN A 155 -4.38 -1.41 9.57
N GLY A 156 -4.09 -2.38 8.69
CA GLY A 156 -4.70 -3.71 8.74
C GLY A 156 -4.37 -4.51 10.00
N LEU A 157 -3.21 -4.27 10.61
CA LEU A 157 -2.72 -4.98 11.81
C LEU A 157 -2.95 -4.20 13.11
N TYR A 158 -2.82 -2.88 13.10
CA TYR A 158 -2.82 -2.04 14.29
C TYR A 158 -3.95 -1.01 14.32
N GLY A 159 -4.63 -0.77 13.20
CA GLY A 159 -5.58 0.33 13.08
C GLY A 159 -6.97 0.10 13.67
N LEU A 160 -7.27 -1.11 14.14
CA LEU A 160 -8.40 -1.37 15.03
C LEU A 160 -7.84 -1.62 16.43
N GLU A 161 -7.75 -0.57 17.25
CA GLU A 161 -7.00 -0.59 18.52
C GLU A 161 -7.41 -1.70 19.49
N SER A 162 -8.71 -1.99 19.57
CA SER A 162 -9.25 -3.06 20.42
C SER A 162 -8.86 -4.47 19.97
N ARG A 163 -8.33 -4.61 18.76
CA ARG A 163 -7.90 -5.85 18.11
C ARG A 163 -6.56 -5.65 17.39
N LYS A 164 -5.67 -4.82 17.95
CA LYS A 164 -4.33 -4.65 17.40
C LYS A 164 -3.54 -5.96 17.54
N LEU A 165 -2.62 -6.20 16.61
CA LEU A 165 -1.75 -7.37 16.61
C LEU A 165 -0.96 -7.49 17.93
N MET A 166 -0.98 -8.69 18.52
CA MET A 166 -0.25 -9.03 19.74
C MET A 166 0.82 -10.11 19.47
N PRO A 167 1.90 -10.16 20.28
CA PRO A 167 2.85 -11.27 20.23
C PRO A 167 2.15 -12.63 20.39
N GLY A 168 2.52 -13.59 19.54
CA GLY A 168 1.91 -14.92 19.52
C GLY A 168 0.63 -15.06 18.68
N ASP A 169 0.06 -13.96 18.19
CA ASP A 169 -1.07 -14.02 17.26
C ASP A 169 -0.70 -14.67 15.93
N TRP A 170 -1.73 -15.10 15.20
CA TRP A 170 -1.62 -15.61 13.84
C TRP A 170 -2.16 -14.61 12.81
N VAL A 171 -1.37 -14.36 11.78
CA VAL A 171 -1.69 -13.47 10.66
C VAL A 171 -1.73 -14.27 9.36
N LEU A 172 -2.81 -14.12 8.58
CA LEU A 172 -2.91 -14.64 7.23
C LEU A 172 -2.72 -13.54 6.20
N THR A 173 -1.78 -13.74 5.29
CA THR A 173 -1.51 -12.83 4.16
C THR A 173 -1.75 -13.55 2.84
N GLN A 174 -2.16 -12.83 1.81
CA GLN A 174 -2.45 -13.41 0.50
C GLN A 174 -1.53 -12.84 -0.59
N GLY A 175 -0.88 -13.72 -1.32
CA GLY A 175 0.02 -13.36 -2.41
C GLY A 175 1.35 -12.74 -1.97
N THR A 176 2.06 -12.15 -2.93
CA THR A 176 3.38 -11.53 -2.77
C THR A 176 3.38 -10.05 -3.15
N GLY A 177 2.24 -9.39 -2.96
CA GLY A 177 2.09 -7.96 -3.25
C GLY A 177 2.65 -7.08 -2.12
N GLY A 178 2.70 -5.77 -2.38
CA GLY A 178 3.09 -4.69 -1.46
C GLY A 178 2.69 -4.95 -0.01
N VAL A 179 1.39 -4.83 0.20
CA VAL A 179 0.73 -4.93 1.51
C VAL A 179 1.03 -6.27 2.18
N SER A 180 0.97 -7.38 1.44
CA SER A 180 1.16 -8.72 1.99
C SER A 180 2.58 -8.90 2.54
N ILE A 181 3.59 -8.42 1.81
CA ILE A 181 5.00 -8.53 2.25
C ILE A 181 5.26 -7.64 3.47
N PHE A 182 4.77 -6.40 3.49
CA PHE A 182 4.84 -5.56 4.68
C PHE A 182 4.15 -6.19 5.88
N ALA A 183 2.98 -6.80 5.68
CA ALA A 183 2.25 -7.49 6.74
C ALA A 183 3.04 -8.68 7.30
N VAL A 184 3.77 -9.45 6.46
CA VAL A 184 4.71 -10.46 6.95
C VAL A 184 5.77 -9.81 7.84
N GLN A 185 6.45 -8.77 7.36
CA GLN A 185 7.55 -8.12 8.09
C GLN A 185 7.09 -7.55 9.44
N PHE A 186 5.96 -6.83 9.47
CA PHE A 186 5.39 -6.28 10.69
C PHE A 186 4.91 -7.37 11.66
N ALA A 187 4.30 -8.44 11.15
CA ALA A 187 3.89 -9.55 11.99
C ALA A 187 5.08 -10.26 12.64
N LYS A 188 6.16 -10.50 11.89
CA LYS A 188 7.38 -11.11 12.43
C LYS A 188 8.08 -10.20 13.45
N ALA A 189 8.16 -8.90 13.18
CA ALA A 189 8.69 -7.93 14.15
C ALA A 189 7.89 -7.88 15.45
N ALA A 190 6.58 -8.13 15.40
CA ALA A 190 5.71 -8.18 16.57
C ALA A 190 5.77 -9.51 17.35
N GLY A 191 6.52 -10.51 16.88
CA GLY A 191 6.53 -11.86 17.46
C GLY A 191 5.28 -12.69 17.12
N ALA A 192 4.55 -12.34 16.07
CA ALA A 192 3.43 -13.11 15.56
C ALA A 192 3.89 -14.22 14.58
N LYS A 193 2.96 -15.14 14.29
CA LYS A 193 3.13 -16.21 13.31
C LYS A 193 2.35 -15.89 12.03
N VAL A 194 2.90 -16.25 10.89
CA VAL A 194 2.40 -15.88 9.58
C VAL A 194 2.10 -17.13 8.74
N ILE A 195 0.88 -17.19 8.22
CA ILE A 195 0.47 -18.10 7.16
C ILE A 195 0.31 -17.27 5.89
N ALA A 196 1.10 -17.54 4.86
CA ALA A 196 0.97 -16.85 3.57
C ALA A 196 0.32 -17.77 2.53
N THR A 197 -0.48 -17.21 1.62
CA THR A 197 -1.00 -17.96 0.47
C THR A 197 -0.36 -17.50 -0.83
N THR A 198 -0.15 -18.40 -1.78
CA THR A 198 0.41 -18.05 -3.10
C THR A 198 -0.04 -19.05 -4.16
N SER A 199 0.36 -18.83 -5.42
CA SER A 199 0.05 -19.70 -6.56
C SER A 199 1.26 -20.36 -7.21
N SER A 200 2.47 -20.13 -6.70
CA SER A 200 3.70 -20.68 -7.29
C SER A 200 4.68 -21.09 -6.20
N LYS A 201 5.45 -22.15 -6.50
CA LYS A 201 6.49 -22.67 -5.61
C LYS A 201 7.60 -21.64 -5.38
N ASP A 202 8.07 -20.98 -6.43
CA ASP A 202 9.11 -19.94 -6.30
C ASP A 202 8.68 -18.79 -5.40
N LYS A 203 7.41 -18.38 -5.47
CA LYS A 203 6.84 -17.35 -4.59
C LYS A 203 6.72 -17.86 -3.15
N ALA A 204 6.48 -19.15 -2.96
CA ALA A 204 6.43 -19.74 -1.63
C ALA A 204 7.80 -19.68 -0.94
N GLU A 205 8.88 -19.99 -1.67
CA GLU A 205 10.23 -19.87 -1.12
C GLU A 205 10.60 -18.42 -0.78
N LYS A 206 10.17 -17.45 -1.60
CA LYS A 206 10.33 -16.02 -1.25
C LYS A 206 9.58 -15.65 0.03
N LEU A 207 8.31 -16.05 0.17
CA LEU A 207 7.54 -15.78 1.37
C LEU A 207 8.18 -16.37 2.63
N LYS A 208 8.73 -17.59 2.55
CA LYS A 208 9.50 -18.19 3.65
C LYS A 208 10.74 -17.37 3.98
N SER A 209 11.49 -16.93 2.97
CA SER A 209 12.68 -16.09 3.15
C SER A 209 12.36 -14.73 3.79
N PHE A 210 11.13 -14.22 3.60
CA PHE A 210 10.64 -13.01 4.25
C PHE A 210 10.05 -13.24 5.66
N GLY A 211 10.03 -14.50 6.12
CA GLY A 211 9.65 -14.87 7.47
C GLY A 211 8.28 -15.52 7.63
N ALA A 212 7.59 -15.88 6.54
CA ALA A 212 6.35 -16.65 6.65
C ALA A 212 6.63 -18.05 7.28
N ASP A 213 5.93 -18.38 8.37
CA ASP A 213 6.11 -19.66 9.08
C ASP A 213 5.50 -20.82 8.29
N HIS A 214 4.39 -20.57 7.60
CA HIS A 214 3.76 -21.52 6.68
C HIS A 214 3.36 -20.85 5.37
N VAL A 215 3.41 -21.61 4.29
CA VAL A 215 2.92 -21.14 2.98
C VAL A 215 1.99 -22.18 2.36
N ILE A 216 0.80 -21.75 1.94
CA ILE A 216 -0.20 -22.57 1.27
C ILE A 216 -0.27 -22.20 -0.21
N ASN A 217 -0.09 -23.17 -1.11
CA ASN A 217 -0.34 -22.97 -2.52
C ASN A 217 -1.83 -23.18 -2.82
N TYR A 218 -2.59 -22.10 -3.03
CA TYR A 218 -4.04 -22.20 -3.19
C TYR A 218 -4.49 -22.83 -4.51
N LYS A 219 -3.57 -23.09 -5.46
CA LYS A 219 -3.86 -23.88 -6.67
C LYS A 219 -3.82 -25.38 -6.39
N GLU A 220 -3.02 -25.80 -5.42
CA GLU A 220 -2.87 -27.19 -5.00
C GLU A 220 -3.90 -27.51 -3.91
N ASP A 221 -4.21 -26.53 -3.06
CA ASP A 221 -5.24 -26.62 -2.03
C ASP A 221 -6.29 -25.51 -2.19
N THR A 222 -7.41 -25.86 -2.80
CA THR A 222 -8.56 -24.94 -2.97
C THR A 222 -9.30 -24.67 -1.66
N ASN A 223 -9.07 -25.48 -0.61
CA ASN A 223 -9.62 -25.33 0.74
C ASN A 223 -8.60 -24.75 1.73
N TRP A 224 -7.72 -23.87 1.23
CA TRP A 224 -6.63 -23.27 1.99
C TRP A 224 -7.06 -22.61 3.30
N GLY A 225 -8.31 -22.15 3.42
CA GLY A 225 -8.84 -21.56 4.64
C GLY A 225 -8.96 -22.58 5.78
N GLU A 226 -9.44 -23.78 5.48
CA GLU A 226 -9.52 -24.88 6.46
C GLU A 226 -8.12 -25.38 6.81
N THR A 227 -7.21 -25.44 5.83
CA THR A 227 -5.81 -25.79 6.07
C THR A 227 -5.12 -24.76 6.96
N ALA A 228 -5.34 -23.47 6.73
CA ALA A 228 -4.83 -22.41 7.61
C ALA A 228 -5.37 -22.58 9.04
N LYS A 229 -6.66 -22.84 9.22
CA LYS A 229 -7.25 -23.10 10.53
C LYS A 229 -6.63 -24.32 11.22
N LYS A 230 -6.38 -25.41 10.48
CA LYS A 230 -5.69 -26.60 11.01
C LYS A 230 -4.25 -26.29 11.47
N LEU A 231 -3.50 -25.48 10.72
CA LEU A 231 -2.14 -25.07 11.09
C LEU A 231 -2.09 -24.29 12.42
N THR A 232 -3.18 -23.62 12.77
CA THR A 232 -3.34 -22.93 14.07
C THR A 232 -3.89 -23.82 15.20
N GLY A 233 -3.92 -25.14 15.01
CA GLY A 233 -4.52 -26.07 15.97
C GLY A 233 -6.05 -25.98 16.04
N GLY A 234 -6.70 -25.51 14.97
CA GLY A 234 -8.15 -25.35 14.88
C GLY A 234 -8.70 -24.01 15.37
N ARG A 235 -7.87 -23.17 16.01
CA ARG A 235 -8.31 -21.87 16.57
C ARG A 235 -8.67 -20.84 15.50
N GLY A 236 -7.96 -20.85 14.38
CA GLY A 236 -8.02 -19.83 13.32
C GLY A 236 -7.03 -18.68 13.55
N VAL A 237 -6.89 -17.84 12.52
CA VAL A 237 -6.01 -16.65 12.55
C VAL A 237 -6.71 -15.44 13.16
N GLN A 238 -5.98 -14.58 13.86
CA GLN A 238 -6.53 -13.37 14.48
C GLN A 238 -6.67 -12.25 13.44
N HIS A 239 -5.77 -12.20 12.45
CA HIS A 239 -5.78 -11.20 11.39
C HIS A 239 -5.74 -11.84 10.01
N VAL A 240 -6.59 -11.35 9.09
CA VAL A 240 -6.50 -11.65 7.67
C VAL A 240 -6.32 -10.35 6.89
N LEU A 241 -5.29 -10.28 6.05
CA LEU A 241 -5.06 -9.21 5.10
C LEU A 241 -5.65 -9.64 3.76
N GLU A 242 -6.91 -9.28 3.52
CA GLU A 242 -7.72 -9.72 2.39
C GLU A 242 -7.52 -8.79 1.19
N VAL A 243 -6.71 -9.23 0.21
CA VAL A 243 -6.39 -8.46 -1.00
C VAL A 243 -7.04 -9.04 -2.26
N GLY A 244 -7.52 -10.29 -2.22
CA GLY A 244 -8.21 -10.91 -3.34
C GLY A 244 -9.66 -10.44 -3.47
N GLY A 245 -10.30 -10.11 -2.36
CA GLY A 245 -11.66 -9.58 -2.30
C GLY A 245 -12.72 -10.66 -2.46
N PRO A 246 -13.78 -10.43 -3.24
CA PRO A 246 -14.91 -11.35 -3.39
C PRO A 246 -14.57 -12.82 -3.65
N SER A 247 -13.51 -13.10 -4.43
CA SER A 247 -13.16 -14.48 -4.83
C SER A 247 -12.39 -15.28 -3.76
N THR A 248 -11.89 -14.62 -2.71
CA THR A 248 -11.09 -15.24 -1.64
C THR A 248 -11.77 -15.17 -0.27
N MET A 249 -12.78 -14.30 -0.11
CA MET A 249 -13.42 -14.04 1.17
C MET A 249 -13.99 -15.28 1.86
N THR A 250 -14.59 -16.22 1.11
CA THR A 250 -15.13 -17.48 1.66
C THR A 250 -14.05 -18.28 2.40
N GLN A 251 -12.84 -18.33 1.86
CA GLN A 251 -11.73 -19.06 2.47
C GLN A 251 -11.10 -18.26 3.63
N SER A 252 -11.09 -16.92 3.55
CA SER A 252 -10.70 -16.07 4.68
C SER A 252 -11.61 -16.27 5.89
N LEU A 253 -12.92 -16.40 5.69
CA LEU A 253 -13.87 -16.75 6.75
C LEU A 253 -13.62 -18.15 7.31
N LYS A 254 -13.27 -19.13 6.47
CA LYS A 254 -12.88 -20.47 6.95
C LYS A 254 -11.60 -20.45 7.80
N ALA A 255 -10.70 -19.50 7.55
CA ALA A 255 -9.42 -19.37 8.25
C ALA A 255 -9.51 -18.58 9.57
N ILE A 256 -10.48 -17.67 9.70
CA ILE A 256 -10.54 -16.72 10.81
C ILE A 256 -10.83 -17.41 12.14
N SER A 257 -10.24 -16.88 13.21
CA SER A 257 -10.62 -17.21 14.58
C SER A 257 -11.89 -16.46 15.01
N ILE A 258 -12.55 -16.99 16.03
CA ILE A 258 -13.59 -16.23 16.76
C ILE A 258 -12.97 -14.91 17.22
N ASP A 259 -13.70 -13.82 16.98
CA ASP A 259 -13.33 -12.44 17.30
C ASP A 259 -12.14 -11.90 16.49
N GLY A 260 -11.75 -12.61 15.43
CA GLY A 260 -10.70 -12.16 14.50
C GLY A 260 -11.18 -11.05 13.56
N VAL A 261 -10.20 -10.41 12.90
CA VAL A 261 -10.41 -9.29 11.98
C VAL A 261 -9.98 -9.66 10.57
N ILE A 262 -10.90 -9.50 9.62
CA ILE A 262 -10.63 -9.56 8.18
C ILE A 262 -10.59 -8.12 7.66
N SER A 263 -9.38 -7.66 7.31
CA SER A 263 -9.15 -6.33 6.73
C SER A 263 -9.25 -6.43 5.21
N ILE A 264 -10.35 -5.92 4.63
CA ILE A 264 -10.59 -5.84 3.20
C ILE A 264 -9.79 -4.67 2.61
N ILE A 265 -8.77 -5.01 1.84
CA ILE A 265 -7.80 -4.05 1.30
C ILE A 265 -8.00 -3.84 -0.20
N GLY A 266 -8.42 -4.88 -0.92
CA GLY A 266 -8.57 -4.79 -2.36
C GLY A 266 -9.37 -5.93 -2.97
N PHE A 267 -9.44 -5.91 -4.30
CA PHE A 267 -10.22 -6.83 -5.11
C PHE A 267 -9.38 -7.37 -6.28
N LEU A 268 -8.13 -7.75 -6.01
CA LEU A 268 -7.22 -8.26 -7.05
C LEU A 268 -7.74 -9.54 -7.73
N GLY A 269 -8.60 -10.29 -7.06
CA GLY A 269 -9.30 -11.45 -7.59
C GLY A 269 -10.59 -11.12 -8.34
N GLY A 270 -10.91 -9.84 -8.56
CA GLY A 270 -12.09 -9.34 -9.26
C GLY A 270 -13.12 -8.69 -8.34
N ALA A 271 -13.88 -7.73 -8.88
CA ALA A 271 -14.96 -7.03 -8.15
C ALA A 271 -16.27 -7.83 -8.06
N LYS A 272 -16.35 -8.99 -8.72
CA LYS A 272 -17.48 -9.92 -8.68
C LYS A 272 -16.96 -11.31 -8.32
N GLY A 273 -17.73 -12.06 -7.54
CA GLY A 273 -17.50 -13.47 -7.23
C GLY A 273 -18.80 -14.23 -7.39
N GLU A 274 -18.75 -15.48 -7.86
CA GLU A 274 -19.94 -16.31 -8.06
C GLU A 274 -20.71 -16.57 -6.75
N GLN A 275 -20.00 -16.59 -5.62
CA GLN A 275 -20.57 -16.71 -4.27
C GLN A 275 -19.85 -15.73 -3.35
N GLN A 276 -20.51 -14.61 -3.05
CA GLN A 276 -20.01 -13.66 -2.05
C GLN A 276 -20.55 -14.05 -0.67
N PRO A 277 -19.72 -13.97 0.38
CA PRO A 277 -20.20 -14.16 1.74
C PRO A 277 -21.27 -13.15 2.12
N SER A 278 -22.24 -13.63 2.88
CA SER A 278 -23.35 -12.86 3.41
C SER A 278 -23.02 -12.23 4.75
N PHE A 279 -23.87 -11.30 5.22
CA PHE A 279 -23.78 -10.81 6.59
C PHE A 279 -23.94 -11.92 7.64
N LEU A 280 -24.66 -12.99 7.31
CA LEU A 280 -24.82 -14.14 8.19
C LEU A 280 -23.50 -14.91 8.37
N ASP A 281 -22.63 -14.93 7.35
CA ASP A 281 -21.32 -15.57 7.47
C ASP A 281 -20.41 -14.85 8.48
N ALA A 282 -20.50 -13.52 8.57
CA ALA A 282 -19.78 -12.75 9.60
C ALA A 282 -20.29 -13.08 11.01
N LEU A 283 -21.61 -13.27 11.17
CA LEU A 283 -22.22 -13.69 12.44
C LEU A 283 -21.81 -15.12 12.81
N MET A 284 -21.85 -16.05 11.86
CA MET A 284 -21.50 -17.47 12.09
C MET A 284 -20.03 -17.67 12.46
N ASN A 285 -19.13 -16.82 11.96
CA ASN A 285 -17.72 -16.85 12.32
C ASN A 285 -17.36 -15.93 13.49
N ILE A 286 -18.32 -15.12 13.98
CA ILE A 286 -18.15 -14.14 15.07
C ILE A 286 -16.90 -13.28 14.80
N CYS A 287 -16.85 -12.63 13.64
CA CYS A 287 -15.67 -11.88 13.21
C CYS A 287 -15.99 -10.43 12.81
N THR A 288 -14.97 -9.59 12.80
CA THR A 288 -15.05 -8.24 12.23
C THR A 288 -14.58 -8.27 10.77
N VAL A 289 -15.41 -7.77 9.85
CA VAL A 289 -15.01 -7.50 8.46
C VAL A 289 -14.90 -5.99 8.29
N ARG A 290 -13.68 -5.50 8.03
CA ARG A 290 -13.36 -4.06 8.03
C ARG A 290 -12.75 -3.63 6.70
N GLY A 291 -13.34 -2.63 6.04
CA GLY A 291 -12.72 -1.98 4.89
C GLY A 291 -11.54 -1.10 5.31
N VAL A 292 -10.45 -1.15 4.55
CA VAL A 292 -9.25 -0.35 4.80
C VAL A 292 -8.88 0.44 3.55
N LEU A 293 -8.87 1.77 3.65
CA LEU A 293 -8.28 2.67 2.65
C LEU A 293 -7.02 3.30 3.24
N VAL A 294 -5.89 2.63 3.02
CA VAL A 294 -4.56 3.05 3.48
C VAL A 294 -4.53 3.35 4.98
N GLY A 295 -4.20 4.55 5.45
CA GLY A 295 -4.11 4.89 6.86
C GLY A 295 -3.83 6.37 7.09
N SER A 296 -3.85 6.76 8.37
CA SER A 296 -3.67 8.15 8.80
C SER A 296 -2.20 8.56 8.95
N ARG A 297 -1.95 9.86 9.04
CA ARG A 297 -0.61 10.40 9.35
C ARG A 297 -0.06 9.86 10.67
N LEU A 298 -0.86 9.83 11.73
CA LEU A 298 -0.44 9.31 13.04
C LEU A 298 0.01 7.85 12.95
N GLN A 299 -0.77 7.02 12.24
CA GLN A 299 -0.42 5.63 11.97
C GLN A 299 0.86 5.50 11.14
N PHE A 300 1.10 6.41 10.20
CA PHE A 300 2.34 6.44 9.42
C PHE A 300 3.55 6.75 10.32
N GLU A 301 3.44 7.78 11.17
CA GLU A 301 4.51 8.12 12.11
C GLU A 301 4.78 6.99 13.11
N GLU A 302 3.76 6.26 13.56
CA GLU A 302 3.90 5.03 14.35
C GLU A 302 4.61 3.91 13.59
N MET A 303 4.19 3.66 12.36
CA MET A 303 4.80 2.66 11.48
C MET A 303 6.29 2.98 11.26
N ASN A 304 6.63 4.24 11.01
CA ASN A 304 8.01 4.66 10.78
C ASN A 304 8.89 4.41 12.01
N ARG A 305 8.38 4.70 13.22
CA ARG A 305 9.08 4.34 14.47
C ARG A 305 9.31 2.83 14.60
N ALA A 306 8.32 2.02 14.23
CA ALA A 306 8.45 0.56 14.28
C ALA A 306 9.47 0.04 13.25
N ILE A 307 9.51 0.63 12.06
CA ILE A 307 10.50 0.32 11.02
C ILE A 307 11.92 0.62 11.51
N GLU A 308 12.14 1.78 12.12
CA GLU A 308 13.45 2.16 12.66
C GLU A 308 13.87 1.27 13.82
N ALA A 309 12.97 1.05 14.79
CA ALA A 309 13.26 0.26 16.00
C ALA A 309 13.61 -1.20 15.69
N ASN A 310 13.02 -1.78 14.63
CA ASN A 310 13.26 -3.16 14.22
C ASN A 310 14.21 -3.29 13.03
N ASN A 311 14.77 -2.17 12.55
CA ASN A 311 15.58 -2.09 11.33
C ASN A 311 14.94 -2.83 10.13
N ILE A 312 13.63 -2.68 9.96
CA ILE A 312 12.89 -3.34 8.87
C ILE A 312 13.32 -2.70 7.54
N LYS A 313 13.67 -3.54 6.57
CA LYS A 313 13.98 -3.12 5.20
C LYS A 313 12.83 -3.49 4.28
N PRO A 314 12.08 -2.53 3.71
CA PRO A 314 11.09 -2.81 2.69
C PRO A 314 11.69 -3.66 1.57
N VAL A 315 10.98 -4.71 1.18
CA VAL A 315 11.38 -5.48 0.00
C VAL A 315 11.06 -4.62 -1.23
N VAL A 316 12.04 -4.39 -2.10
CA VAL A 316 11.89 -3.65 -3.36
C VAL A 316 12.18 -4.60 -4.53
N ASP A 317 11.50 -4.42 -5.66
CA ASP A 317 11.82 -5.17 -6.87
C ASP A 317 13.24 -4.84 -7.37
N GLU A 318 13.93 -5.84 -7.94
CA GLU A 318 15.25 -5.65 -8.54
C GLU A 318 15.20 -4.71 -9.76
N LYS A 319 14.06 -4.64 -10.46
CA LYS A 319 13.90 -3.77 -11.62
C LYS A 319 13.41 -2.38 -11.19
N VAL A 320 14.35 -1.42 -11.18
CA VAL A 320 14.09 0.00 -10.97
C VAL A 320 14.06 0.72 -12.32
N PHE A 321 13.17 1.70 -12.45
CA PHE A 321 12.97 2.49 -13.67
C PHE A 321 13.31 3.95 -13.41
N LYS A 322 13.79 4.64 -14.44
CA LYS A 322 13.89 6.11 -14.45
C LYS A 322 12.51 6.73 -14.61
N LEU A 323 12.38 8.01 -14.28
CA LEU A 323 11.11 8.74 -14.40
C LEU A 323 10.57 8.67 -15.83
N GLU A 324 11.41 8.83 -16.85
CA GLU A 324 11.03 8.79 -18.27
C GLU A 324 10.53 7.40 -18.73
N GLU A 325 10.80 6.36 -17.94
CA GLU A 325 10.40 4.98 -18.21
C GLU A 325 9.10 4.61 -17.48
N ALA A 326 8.39 5.58 -16.86
CA ALA A 326 7.20 5.30 -16.05
C ALA A 326 6.13 4.51 -16.82
N ARG A 327 5.91 4.78 -18.12
CA ARG A 327 4.96 3.98 -18.91
C ARG A 327 5.37 2.50 -18.99
N GLU A 328 6.67 2.21 -19.16
CA GLU A 328 7.16 0.83 -19.14
C GLU A 328 6.99 0.20 -17.76
N ALA A 329 7.25 0.97 -16.69
CA ALA A 329 7.00 0.53 -15.32
C ALA A 329 5.53 0.12 -15.11
N TYR A 330 4.57 0.89 -15.64
CA TYR A 330 3.15 0.55 -15.62
C TYR A 330 2.85 -0.73 -16.38
N GLN A 331 3.42 -0.95 -17.57
CA GLN A 331 3.20 -2.16 -18.37
C GLN A 331 3.76 -3.41 -17.70
N VAL A 332 4.98 -3.32 -17.13
CA VAL A 332 5.60 -4.41 -16.37
C VAL A 332 4.80 -4.72 -15.11
N SER A 333 4.38 -3.66 -14.40
CA SER A 333 3.49 -3.73 -13.25
C SER A 333 2.19 -4.45 -13.63
N ASP A 334 1.50 -4.04 -14.69
CA ASP A 334 0.24 -4.65 -15.13
C ASP A 334 0.38 -6.14 -15.48
N THR A 335 1.45 -6.47 -16.22
CA THR A 335 1.80 -7.85 -16.54
C THR A 335 2.00 -8.69 -15.29
N LYS A 336 2.63 -8.15 -14.24
CA LYS A 336 2.80 -8.83 -12.94
C LYS A 336 1.50 -8.92 -12.11
N SER A 337 0.49 -8.08 -12.37
CA SER A 337 -0.84 -8.25 -11.74
C SER A 337 -1.65 -9.31 -12.46
N MET A 338 -1.63 -9.29 -13.79
CA MET A 338 -2.41 -10.21 -14.61
C MET A 338 -1.79 -11.60 -14.62
N LYS A 339 -0.47 -11.71 -14.78
CA LYS A 339 0.26 -12.95 -14.55
C LYS A 339 0.59 -12.98 -13.08
N LYS A 340 0.15 -14.02 -12.37
CA LYS A 340 0.61 -14.36 -11.00
C LYS A 340 2.11 -14.74 -10.98
N SER A 341 2.98 -13.98 -11.65
CA SER A 341 4.35 -14.31 -12.04
C SER A 341 5.39 -13.36 -11.42
N MET A 342 6.53 -13.96 -11.10
CA MET A 342 7.82 -13.47 -10.62
C MET A 342 8.04 -11.95 -10.58
N LYS A 343 7.97 -11.39 -9.37
CA LYS A 343 8.97 -10.57 -8.66
C LYS A 343 8.23 -9.85 -7.51
N SER A 344 8.94 -9.57 -6.41
CA SER A 344 8.37 -8.97 -5.19
C SER A 344 7.81 -7.56 -5.45
N THR A 345 7.02 -7.05 -4.49
CA THR A 345 6.66 -5.63 -4.28
C THR A 345 7.18 -4.63 -5.33
N ARG A 346 6.24 -4.07 -6.08
CA ARG A 346 6.44 -3.02 -7.11
C ARG A 346 6.87 -1.70 -6.52
#